data_AF-A0A7K4GPJ2-F1
#
_entry.id   AF-A0A7K4GPJ2-F1
#
_cell.length_a   1.000
_cell.length_b   1.000
_cell.length_c   1.000
_cell.angle_alpha   90.00
_cell.angle_beta   90.00
_cell.angle_gamma   90.00
#
_symmetry.space_group_name_H-M   'P 1'
#
loop_
_entity.id
_entity.type
_entity.pdbx_description
1 polymer ?
#
loop_
_entity_poly.entity_id
_entity_poly.type
_entity_poly.pdbx_seq_one_letter_code
_entity_poly.pdbx_strand_id
1 'polypeptide(L)'
;MAKKKKSKKEPEPEVDIKQKFENVKILTDSNRAKEAIAYIYLIYNDIITLKYKKPRLAYQTIREYAITCVTDLGQKPETIYPFIKKIEDIIYGGIEPTGKELNFTVQLFSNLYNDITGKTLPTVSF
;
A
#
# COMPACT_ATOMS: atom_id res chain seq x y z
N MET A 1 49.47 -4.70 1.63
CA MET A 1 48.15 -5.33 1.41
C MET A 1 47.08 -4.51 2.13
N ALA A 2 46.31 -3.70 1.40
CA ALA A 2 45.26 -2.86 1.99
C ALA A 2 44.02 -3.70 2.31
N LYS A 3 43.64 -3.74 3.59
CA LYS A 3 42.41 -4.41 4.06
C LYS A 3 41.19 -3.69 3.46
N LYS A 4 40.48 -4.34 2.54
CA LYS A 4 39.17 -3.91 2.05
C LYS A 4 38.21 -3.77 3.24
N LYS A 5 37.87 -2.52 3.59
CA LYS A 5 36.81 -2.17 4.54
C LYS A 5 35.49 -2.72 3.97
N LYS A 6 34.88 -3.72 4.64
CA LYS A 6 33.51 -4.14 4.34
C LYS A 6 32.61 -2.92 4.57
N SER A 7 32.04 -2.35 3.51
CA SER A 7 31.02 -1.32 3.67
C SER A 7 29.82 -1.98 4.37
N LYS A 8 29.44 -1.45 5.53
CA LYS A 8 28.14 -1.77 6.11
C LYS A 8 27.11 -1.30 5.08
N LYS A 9 26.35 -2.22 4.49
CA LYS A 9 25.12 -1.84 3.77
C LYS A 9 24.26 -1.11 4.80
N GLU A 10 24.03 0.18 4.59
CA GLU A 10 23.02 0.91 5.33
C GLU A 10 21.69 0.18 5.13
N PRO A 11 20.87 0.02 6.20
CA PRO A 11 19.56 -0.59 6.06
C PRO A 11 18.78 0.21 5.02
N GLU A 12 18.25 -0.47 4.01
CA GLU A 12 17.43 0.17 2.99
C GLU A 12 16.24 0.86 3.68
N PRO A 13 15.86 2.06 3.23
CA PRO A 13 14.73 2.78 3.81
C PRO A 13 13.46 1.93 3.68
N GLU A 14 12.85 1.60 4.82
CA GLU A 14 11.61 0.83 4.90
C GLU A 14 10.44 1.76 5.26
N VAL A 15 9.26 1.51 4.70
CA VAL A 15 8.03 2.19 5.14
C VAL A 15 7.75 1.79 6.58
N ASP A 16 7.61 2.76 7.48
CA ASP A 16 7.09 2.49 8.83
C ASP A 16 5.59 2.19 8.77
N ILE A 17 5.27 0.93 8.48
CA ILE A 17 3.88 0.46 8.34
C ILE A 17 3.10 0.67 9.63
N LYS A 18 3.74 0.54 10.79
CA LYS A 18 3.06 0.70 12.07
C LYS A 18 2.58 2.14 12.23
N GLN A 19 3.47 3.12 12.04
CA GLN A 19 3.11 4.53 12.11
C GLN A 19 2.07 4.90 11.04
N LYS A 20 2.19 4.36 9.83
CA LYS A 20 1.22 4.60 8.77
C LYS A 20 -0.18 4.09 9.14
N PHE A 21 -0.29 2.93 9.77
CA PHE A 21 -1.58 2.39 10.22
C PHE A 21 -2.13 3.08 11.46
N GLU A 22 -1.30 3.67 12.32
CA GLU A 22 -1.75 4.61 13.35
C GLU A 22 -2.47 5.82 12.72
N ASN A 23 -1.96 6.35 11.60
CA ASN A 23 -2.66 7.41 10.87
C ASN A 23 -3.99 6.94 10.26
N VAL A 24 -4.06 5.72 9.73
CA VAL A 24 -5.33 5.13 9.24
C VAL A 24 -6.34 5.06 10.39
N LYS A 25 -5.90 4.67 11.59
CA LYS A 25 -6.75 4.63 12.77
C LYS A 25 -7.25 6.03 13.16
N ILE A 26 -6.37 7.02 13.22
CA ILE A 26 -6.75 8.42 13.52
C ILE A 26 -7.80 8.93 12.52
N LEU A 27 -7.63 8.65 11.23
CA LEU A 27 -8.61 9.02 10.20
C LEU A 27 -9.95 8.30 10.41
N THR A 28 -9.92 7.04 10.83
CA THR A 28 -11.12 6.24 11.12
C THR A 28 -11.86 6.78 12.34
N ASP A 29 -11.15 6.99 13.45
CA ASP A 29 -11.69 7.49 14.72
C ASP A 29 -12.28 8.91 14.58
N SER A 30 -11.76 9.69 13.62
CA SER A 30 -12.27 11.03 13.27
C SER A 30 -13.36 11.04 12.20
N ASN A 31 -13.99 9.88 11.94
CA ASN A 31 -15.08 9.71 10.97
C ASN A 31 -14.70 10.07 9.52
N ARG A 32 -13.41 9.92 9.16
CA ARG A 32 -12.84 10.18 7.82
C ARG A 32 -12.47 8.88 7.12
N ALA A 33 -13.37 7.91 7.12
CA ALA A 33 -13.13 6.57 6.56
C ALA A 33 -12.76 6.58 5.07
N LYS A 34 -13.32 7.50 4.26
CA LYS A 34 -12.92 7.67 2.84
C LYS A 34 -11.44 8.00 2.71
N GLU A 35 -10.95 8.88 3.58
CA GLU A 35 -9.55 9.31 3.59
C GLU A 35 -8.65 8.23 4.16
N ALA A 36 -9.12 7.47 5.16
CA ALA A 36 -8.41 6.29 5.66
C ALA A 36 -8.16 5.27 4.54
N ILE A 37 -9.18 4.96 3.73
CA ILE A 37 -9.08 4.07 2.56
C ILE A 37 -8.13 4.65 1.49
N ALA A 38 -8.24 5.95 1.18
CA ALA A 38 -7.32 6.61 0.25
C ALA A 38 -5.87 6.60 0.76
N TYR A 39 -5.67 6.73 2.07
CA TYR A 39 -4.35 6.68 2.70
C TYR A 39 -3.72 5.29 2.57
N ILE A 40 -4.51 4.21 2.68
CA ILE A 40 -4.01 2.84 2.43
C ILE A 40 -3.45 2.70 1.01
N TYR A 41 -4.07 3.32 0.00
CA TYR A 41 -3.50 3.36 -1.35
C TYR A 41 -2.18 4.13 -1.42
N LEU A 42 -2.04 5.22 -0.65
CA LEU A 42 -0.76 5.95 -0.56
C LEU A 42 0.34 5.10 0.09
N ILE A 43 0.00 4.32 1.13
CA ILE A 43 0.94 3.36 1.74
C ILE A 43 1.41 2.34 0.70
N TYR A 44 0.50 1.78 -0.10
CA TYR A 44 0.85 0.89 -1.21
C TYR A 44 1.84 1.56 -2.17
N ASN A 45 1.55 2.80 -2.60
CA ASN A 45 2.43 3.51 -3.53
C ASN A 45 3.82 3.79 -2.94
N ASP A 46 3.90 4.14 -1.64
CA ASP A 46 5.17 4.33 -0.92
C ASP A 46 5.99 3.04 -0.91
N ILE A 47 5.35 1.88 -0.64
CA ILE A 47 6.02 0.57 -0.66
C ILE A 47 6.60 0.29 -2.05
N ILE A 48 5.80 0.47 -3.11
CA ILE A 48 6.26 0.20 -4.48
C ILE A 48 7.39 1.15 -4.88
N THR A 49 7.26 2.43 -4.54
CA THR A 49 8.28 3.44 -4.81
C THR A 49 9.59 3.11 -4.09
N LEU A 50 9.55 2.72 -2.82
CA LEU A 50 10.75 2.39 -2.08
C LEU A 50 11.40 1.09 -2.56
N LYS A 51 10.61 0.03 -2.78
CA LYS A 51 11.10 -1.31 -3.13
C LYS A 51 11.56 -1.42 -4.58
N TYR A 52 10.79 -0.87 -5.52
CA TYR A 52 11.02 -1.05 -6.96
C TYR A 52 11.52 0.21 -7.66
N LYS A 53 11.63 1.35 -6.95
CA LYS A 53 12.02 2.66 -7.51
C LYS A 53 11.15 3.08 -8.70
N LYS A 54 9.87 2.67 -8.69
CA LYS A 54 8.93 2.89 -9.78
C LYS A 54 7.64 3.54 -9.26
N PRO A 55 7.68 4.85 -8.92
CA PRO A 55 6.50 5.56 -8.43
C PRO A 55 5.41 5.69 -9.51
N ARG A 56 4.15 5.84 -9.09
CA ARG A 56 3.06 6.23 -10.00
C ARG A 56 3.33 7.61 -10.60
N LEU A 57 3.17 7.73 -11.91
CA LEU A 57 3.28 9.01 -12.60
C LEU A 57 2.03 9.88 -12.38
N ALA A 58 2.19 11.20 -12.36
CA ALA A 58 1.10 12.12 -12.02
C ALA A 58 -0.12 12.00 -12.95
N TYR A 59 0.11 11.67 -14.22
CA TYR A 59 -0.93 11.50 -15.24
C TYR A 59 -1.53 10.09 -15.27
N GLN A 60 -0.93 9.10 -14.59
CA GLN A 60 -1.44 7.73 -14.58
C GLN A 60 -2.59 7.60 -13.60
N THR A 61 -3.68 6.97 -14.01
CA THR A 61 -4.73 6.51 -13.09
C THR A 61 -4.20 5.41 -12.16
N ILE A 62 -4.91 5.16 -11.06
CA ILE A 62 -4.54 4.08 -10.13
C ILE A 62 -4.63 2.69 -10.78
N ARG A 63 -5.53 2.54 -11.76
CA ARG A 63 -5.70 1.32 -12.56
C ARG A 63 -4.57 1.11 -13.57
N GLU A 64 -4.19 2.15 -14.33
CA GLU A 64 -3.04 2.07 -15.24
C GLU A 64 -1.76 1.74 -14.48
N TYR A 65 -1.56 2.37 -13.31
CA TYR A 65 -0.42 2.05 -12.47
C TYR A 65 -0.43 0.61 -11.95
N ALA A 66 -1.60 0.07 -11.62
CA ALA A 66 -1.75 -1.33 -11.25
C ALA A 66 -1.35 -2.27 -12.40
N ILE A 67 -1.75 -1.96 -13.63
CA ILE A 67 -1.34 -2.70 -14.83
C ILE A 67 0.19 -2.69 -14.95
N THR A 68 0.82 -1.51 -14.83
CA THR A 68 2.29 -1.40 -14.84
C THR A 68 2.96 -2.24 -13.75
N CYS A 69 2.38 -2.29 -12.55
CA CYS A 69 2.91 -3.10 -11.45
C CYS A 69 2.82 -4.60 -11.74
N VAL A 70 1.78 -5.06 -12.43
CA VAL A 70 1.67 -6.47 -12.87
C VAL A 70 2.68 -6.75 -13.98
N THR A 71 2.67 -5.95 -15.05
CA THR A 71 3.46 -6.22 -16.26
C THR A 71 4.96 -6.08 -16.03
N ASP A 72 5.36 -5.08 -15.25
CA ASP A 72 6.77 -4.69 -15.17
C ASP A 72 7.42 -5.07 -13.84
N LEU A 73 6.64 -5.24 -12.77
CA LEU A 73 7.14 -5.58 -11.43
C LEU A 73 6.76 -7.00 -10.98
N GLY A 74 6.01 -7.73 -11.80
CA GLY A 74 5.61 -9.12 -11.52
C GLY A 74 4.64 -9.26 -10.34
N GLN A 75 3.88 -8.21 -10.00
CA GLN A 75 2.83 -8.34 -9.00
C GLN A 75 1.69 -9.23 -9.50
N LYS A 76 1.05 -9.94 -8.57
CA LYS A 76 -0.02 -10.89 -8.88
C LYS A 76 -1.33 -10.15 -9.21
N PRO A 77 -1.92 -10.35 -10.40
CA PRO A 77 -3.23 -9.80 -10.76
C PRO A 77 -4.31 -10.06 -9.71
N GLU A 78 -4.27 -11.25 -9.11
CA GLU A 78 -5.28 -11.77 -8.19
C GLU A 78 -5.32 -11.00 -6.86
N THR A 79 -4.25 -10.28 -6.51
CA THR A 79 -4.19 -9.49 -5.27
C THR A 79 -4.25 -7.99 -5.53
N ILE A 80 -3.58 -7.49 -6.58
CA ILE A 80 -3.58 -6.05 -6.86
C ILE A 80 -4.91 -5.55 -7.45
N TYR A 81 -5.54 -6.27 -8.38
CA TYR A 81 -6.74 -5.76 -9.04
C TYR A 81 -7.96 -5.68 -8.12
N PRO A 82 -8.24 -6.66 -7.23
CA PRO A 82 -9.31 -6.51 -6.25
C PRO A 82 -9.07 -5.32 -5.31
N PHE A 83 -7.82 -5.13 -4.86
CA PHE A 83 -7.46 -3.99 -4.02
C PHE A 83 -7.72 -2.66 -4.74
N ILE A 84 -7.21 -2.48 -5.96
CA ILE A 84 -7.35 -1.23 -6.72
C ILE A 84 -8.80 -0.96 -7.09
N LYS A 85 -9.55 -1.98 -7.52
CA LYS A 85 -10.99 -1.86 -7.76
C LYS A 85 -11.72 -1.38 -6.51
N LYS A 86 -11.36 -1.91 -5.33
CA LYS A 86 -11.99 -1.49 -4.08
C LYS A 86 -11.74 -0.01 -3.77
N ILE A 87 -10.53 0.47 -4.02
CA ILE A 87 -10.19 1.90 -3.89
C ILE A 87 -11.03 2.73 -4.88
N GLU A 88 -11.14 2.31 -6.14
CA GLU A 88 -11.92 3.02 -7.16
C GLU A 88 -13.40 3.12 -6.78
N ASP A 89 -14.00 2.01 -6.34
CA ASP A 89 -15.41 1.93 -5.98
C ASP A 89 -15.76 2.90 -4.82
N ILE A 90 -14.84 3.09 -3.87
CA ILE A 90 -15.01 3.97 -2.70
C ILE A 90 -14.70 5.44 -3.06
N ILE A 91 -13.59 5.70 -3.75
CA ILE A 91 -13.15 7.07 -4.01
C ILE A 91 -14.01 7.73 -5.09
N TYR A 92 -14.32 6.98 -6.16
CA TYR A 92 -14.98 7.48 -7.38
C TYR A 92 -16.36 6.85 -7.62
N GLY A 93 -16.58 5.60 -7.19
CA GLY A 93 -17.79 4.83 -7.48
C GLY A 93 -19.00 5.13 -6.59
N GLY A 94 -18.85 5.98 -5.58
CA GLY A 94 -19.95 6.39 -4.70
C GLY A 94 -20.34 5.36 -3.64
N ILE A 95 -19.56 4.28 -3.45
CA ILE A 95 -19.77 3.36 -2.32
C ILE A 95 -19.47 4.09 -1.01
N GLU A 96 -20.38 3.96 -0.05
CA GLU A 96 -20.22 4.56 1.27
C GLU A 96 -19.04 3.91 2.03
N PRO A 97 -18.09 4.72 2.55
CA PRO A 97 -16.90 4.23 3.25
C PRO A 97 -17.24 3.82 4.68
N THR A 98 -17.91 2.69 4.87
CA THR A 98 -18.25 2.17 6.20
C THR A 98 -17.06 1.44 6.85
N GLY A 99 -17.14 1.16 8.15
CA GLY A 99 -16.14 0.34 8.84
C GLY A 99 -15.98 -1.06 8.22
N LYS A 100 -17.04 -1.63 7.65
CA LYS A 100 -16.98 -2.88 6.88
C LYS A 100 -16.10 -2.73 5.64
N GLU A 101 -16.27 -1.63 4.90
CA GLU A 101 -15.48 -1.38 3.70
C GLU A 101 -14.01 -1.07 4.02
N LEU A 102 -13.76 -0.40 5.14
CA LEU A 102 -12.40 -0.22 5.66
C LEU A 102 -11.75 -1.57 6.00
N ASN A 103 -12.41 -2.40 6.80
CA ASN A 103 -11.89 -3.72 7.19
C ASN A 103 -11.61 -4.61 5.98
N PHE A 104 -12.52 -4.60 4.99
CA PHE A 104 -12.31 -5.33 3.75
C PHE A 104 -11.13 -4.77 2.93
N THR A 105 -10.97 -3.45 2.87
CA THR A 105 -9.83 -2.81 2.22
C THR A 105 -8.51 -3.19 2.91
N VAL A 106 -8.47 -3.20 4.24
CA VAL A 106 -7.32 -3.64 5.03
C VAL A 106 -7.00 -5.11 4.75
N GLN A 107 -8.00 -5.98 4.63
CA GLN A 107 -7.78 -7.39 4.29
C GLN A 107 -7.16 -7.55 2.90
N LEU A 108 -7.68 -6.86 1.88
CA LEU A 108 -7.12 -6.87 0.53
C LEU A 108 -5.68 -6.34 0.52
N PHE A 109 -5.44 -5.24 1.24
CA PHE A 109 -4.10 -4.67 1.37
C PHE A 109 -3.16 -5.60 2.13
N SER A 110 -3.60 -6.31 3.16
CA SER A 110 -2.77 -7.26 3.91
C SER A 110 -2.26 -8.39 3.01
N ASN A 111 -3.11 -8.93 2.13
CA ASN A 111 -2.71 -9.95 1.16
C ASN A 111 -1.68 -9.39 0.16
N LEU A 112 -1.96 -8.20 -0.38
CA LEU A 112 -1.07 -7.53 -1.32
C LEU A 112 0.28 -7.16 -0.68
N TYR A 113 0.27 -6.65 0.56
CA TYR A 113 1.45 -6.33 1.35
C TYR A 113 2.32 -7.58 1.57
N ASN A 114 1.70 -8.72 1.88
CA ASN A 114 2.42 -9.97 2.04
C ASN A 114 3.05 -10.44 0.72
N ASP A 115 2.32 -10.38 -0.39
CA ASP A 115 2.85 -10.72 -1.72
C ASP A 115 4.06 -9.85 -2.09
N ILE A 116 3.99 -8.55 -1.79
CA ILE A 116 5.05 -7.61 -2.13
C ILE A 116 6.25 -7.79 -1.20
N THR A 117 6.04 -7.92 0.10
CA THR A 117 7.12 -7.78 1.11
C THR A 117 7.57 -9.10 1.74
N GLY A 118 6.75 -10.15 1.64
CA GLY A 118 6.92 -11.39 2.40
C GLY A 118 6.62 -11.26 3.90
N LYS A 119 6.14 -10.11 4.36
CA LYS A 119 5.84 -9.82 5.78
C LYS A 119 4.35 -9.88 6.05
N THR A 120 3.97 -10.11 7.30
CA THR A 120 2.59 -9.94 7.76
C THR A 120 2.33 -8.48 8.11
N LEU A 121 1.12 -8.00 7.81
CA LEU A 121 0.73 -6.66 8.19
C LEU A 121 0.63 -6.58 9.73
N PRO A 122 1.20 -5.56 10.39
CA PRO A 122 1.02 -5.38 11.82
C PRO A 122 -0.45 -5.27 12.20
N THR A 123 -0.88 -5.97 13.25
CA THR A 123 -2.25 -5.92 13.73
C THR A 123 -2.52 -4.52 14.29
N VAL A 124 -3.50 -3.82 13.71
CA VAL A 124 -4.02 -2.55 14.25
C VAL A 124 -5.52 -2.70 14.39
N SER A 125 -6.03 -2.49 15.60
CA SER A 125 -7.46 -2.55 15.90
C SER A 125 -8.11 -1.22 15.52
N PHE A 126 -9.15 -1.30 14.69
CA PHE A 126 -10.05 -0.22 14.28
C PHE A 126 -11.38 -0.35 15.00
#